data_AF-F4P0I5-F1
#
_entry.id   AF-F4P0I5-F1
#
_cell.length_a   1.000
_cell.length_b   1.000
_cell.length_c   1.000
_cell.angle_alpha   90.00
_cell.angle_beta   90.00
_cell.angle_gamma   90.00
#
_symmetry.space_group_name_H-M   'P 1'
#
loop_
_entity.id
_entity.type
_entity.pdbx_description
1 polymer ?
#
loop_
_entity_poly.entity_id
_entity_poly.type
_entity_poly.pdbx_seq_one_letter_code
_entity_poly.pdbx_strand_id
1 'polypeptide(L)' 'MSSGFGIAGGRGRCFNFWQEFTRCHVQAESTKECVQLFEDYQECLYHRKE' A
#
# COMPACT_ATOMS: atom_id res chain seq x y z
N MET A 1 -5.87 4.17 -11.34
CA MET A 1 -5.01 3.85 -10.18
C MET A 1 -4.44 5.15 -9.65
N SER A 2 -5.00 5.68 -8.56
CA SER A 2 -4.44 6.86 -7.89
C SER A 2 -3.36 6.37 -6.94
N SER A 3 -2.23 5.95 -7.52
CA SER A 3 -1.07 5.40 -6.83
C SER A 3 -0.43 6.50 -5.97
N GLY A 4 -0.88 6.65 -4.73
CA GLY A 4 -0.12 7.32 -3.67
C GLY A 4 0.05 8.84 -3.72
N PHE A 5 -0.31 9.53 -4.80
CA PHE A 5 -0.28 10.99 -4.88
C PHE A 5 -1.66 11.57 -4.54
N GLY A 6 -1.72 12.35 -3.45
CA GLY A 6 -2.92 13.12 -3.13
C GLY A 6 -3.19 14.17 -4.23
N ILE A 7 -4.42 14.68 -4.27
CA ILE A 7 -4.88 15.78 -5.15
C ILE A 7 -3.97 17.03 -5.15
N ALA A 8 -3.09 17.17 -4.15
CA ALA A 8 -2.11 18.26 -4.04
C ALA A 8 -0.67 17.87 -4.47
N GLY A 9 -0.45 16.70 -5.07
CA GLY A 9 0.89 16.20 -5.45
C GLY A 9 1.77 15.74 -4.28
N GLY A 10 1.25 15.79 -3.05
CA GLY A 10 1.91 15.28 -1.84
C GLY A 10 1.72 13.77 -1.66
N ARG A 11 2.59 13.16 -0.84
CA ARG A 11 2.43 11.78 -0.37
C ARG A 11 1.08 11.64 0.32
N GLY A 12 0.19 10.78 -0.20
CA GLY A 12 -1.09 10.49 0.42
C GLY A 12 -0.93 9.84 1.80
N ARG A 13 -1.98 9.87 2.64
CA ARG A 13 -1.95 9.28 4.00
C ARG A 13 -1.40 7.85 4.04
N CYS A 14 -1.76 7.03 3.07
CA CYS A 14 -1.37 5.61 3.00
C CYS A 14 -0.13 5.36 2.13
N PHE A 15 0.63 6.41 1.77
CA PHE A 15 1.81 6.28 0.92
C PHE A 15 2.90 5.41 1.56
N ASN A 16 3.07 5.47 2.88
CA ASN A 16 4.06 4.65 3.58
C ASN A 16 3.75 3.15 3.45
N PHE A 17 2.48 2.73 3.65
CA PHE A 17 2.05 1.34 3.46
C PHE A 17 2.24 0.89 2.01
N TRP A 18 1.90 1.74 1.05
CA TRP A 18 2.14 1.46 -0.37
C TRP A 18 3.64 1.31 -0.67
N GLN A 19 4.50 2.13 -0.07
CA GLN A 19 5.94 2.03 -0.26
C GLN A 19 6.49 0.71 0.28
N GLU A 20 6.06 0.26 1.47
CA GLU A 20 6.46 -1.04 2.03
C GLU A 20 5.94 -2.21 1.18
N PHE A 21 4.67 -2.17 0.77
CA PHE A 21 4.11 -3.16 -0.16
C PHE A 21 4.90 -3.23 -1.47
N THR A 22 5.23 -2.08 -2.06
CA THR A 22 5.96 -2.01 -3.33
C THR A 22 7.38 -2.54 -3.17
N ARG A 23 8.07 -2.26 -2.06
CA ARG A 23 9.39 -2.83 -1.78
C ARG A 23 9.33 -4.35 -1.71
N CYS A 24 8.38 -4.90 -0.97
CA CYS A 24 8.19 -6.34 -0.88
C CYS A 24 7.83 -6.93 -2.26
N HIS A 25 6.90 -6.32 -2.98
CA HIS A 25 6.44 -6.81 -4.29
C HIS A 25 7.56 -6.81 -5.35
N VAL A 26 8.52 -5.89 -5.27
CA VAL A 26 9.68 -5.86 -6.20
C VAL A 26 10.71 -6.93 -5.84
N GLN A 27 10.80 -7.33 -4.58
CA GLN A 27 11.78 -8.32 -4.10
C GLN A 27 11.24 -9.76 -4.07
N ALA A 28 9.93 -9.93 -3.90
CA ALA A 28 9.29 -11.23 -3.76
C ALA A 28 9.12 -11.94 -5.12
N GLU A 29 9.38 -13.25 -5.15
CA GLU A 29 9.06 -14.08 -6.33
C GLU A 29 7.57 -14.40 -6.40
N SER A 30 6.87 -14.37 -5.26
CA SER A 30 5.45 -14.68 -5.13
C SER A 30 4.67 -13.54 -4.50
N THR A 31 3.57 -13.14 -5.13
CA THR A 31 2.64 -12.12 -4.61
C THR A 31 2.05 -12.48 -3.25
N LYS A 32 2.08 -13.76 -2.85
CA LYS A 32 1.59 -14.24 -1.56
C LYS A 32 2.47 -13.79 -0.39
N GLU A 33 3.76 -13.53 -0.62
CA GLU A 33 4.70 -13.12 0.44
C GLU A 33 4.38 -11.71 0.96
N CYS A 34 3.77 -10.88 0.13
CA CYS A 34 3.46 -9.48 0.44
C CYS A 34 1.97 -9.25 0.76
N VAL A 35 1.18 -10.32 0.95
CA VAL A 35 -0.27 -10.22 1.24
C VAL A 35 -0.55 -9.41 2.50
N GLN A 36 0.24 -9.59 3.56
CA GLN A 36 0.06 -8.84 4.81
C GLN A 36 0.24 -7.32 4.60
N LEU A 37 1.29 -6.92 3.87
CA LEU A 37 1.54 -5.51 3.55
C LEU A 37 0.46 -4.92 2.63
N PHE A 38 -0.08 -5.75 1.73
CA PHE A 38 -1.22 -5.38 0.90
C PHE A 38 -2.49 -5.17 1.74
N GLU A 39 -2.76 -6.06 2.71
CA GLU A 39 -3.88 -5.93 3.63
C GLU A 39 -3.77 -4.65 4.48
N ASP A 40 -2.58 -4.32 4.98
CA ASP A 40 -2.34 -3.07 5.72
C ASP A 40 -2.54 -1.82 4.83
N TYR A 41 -2.10 -1.88 3.57
CA TYR A 41 -2.36 -0.80 2.61
C TYR A 41 -3.86 -0.63 2.32
N GLN A 42 -4.59 -1.73 2.15
CA GLN A 42 -6.04 -1.73 1.95
C GLN A 42 -6.79 -1.26 3.21
N GLU A 43 -6.33 -1.64 4.39
CA GLU A 43 -6.91 -1.22 5.67
C GLU A 43 -6.78 0.29 5.86
N CYS A 44 -5.60 0.86 5.62
CA CYS A 44 -5.41 2.30 5.65
C CYS A 44 -6.29 3.05 4.64
N LEU A 45 -6.51 2.47 3.44
CA LEU A 45 -7.34 3.12 2.41
C LEU A 45 -8.84 3.09 2.72
N TYR A 46 -9.32 1.96 3.22
CA TYR A 46 -10.75 1.68 3.29
C TYR A 46 -11.30 1.60 4.72
N HIS A 47 -10.44 1.62 5.74
CA HIS A 47 -10.81 1.51 7.15
C HIS A 47 -11.80 0.35 7.40
N ARG A 48 -11.58 -0.79 6.75
CA ARG A 48 -12.53 -1.92 6.76
C ARG A 48 -12.56 -2.72 8.06
N LYS A 49 -11.59 -2.52 8.95
CA LYS A 49 -11.54 -3.13 10.29
C LYS A 49 -12.22 -2.16 11.27
N GLU A 50 -13.53 -2.02 11.17
CA GLU A 50 -14.39 -1.54 12.26
C GLU A 50 -15.08 -2.72 12.93
#